data_AF-S3H7B0-F1
#
_entry.id   AF-S3H7B0-F1
#
_cell.length_a   1.000
_cell.length_b   1.000
_cell.length_c   1.000
_cell.angle_alpha   90.00
_cell.angle_beta   90.00
_cell.angle_gamma   90.00
#
_symmetry.space_group_name_H-M   'P 1'
#
loop_
_entity.id
_entity.type
_entity.pdbx_description
1 polymer ?
#
loop_
_entity_poly.entity_id
_entity_poly.type
_entity_poly.pdbx_seq_one_letter_code
_entity_poly.pdbx_strand_id
1 'polypeptide(L)' 'MNYTYLHRLYEKRAELEAKLELYDARSCFGDEEIDDGTDRELRERLSEVSKEIDTLEHSNARY' A
#
# COMPACT_ATOMS: atom_id res chain seq x y z
N MET A 1 4.81 -6.09 22.31
CA MET A 1 4.33 -5.95 20.91
C MET A 1 4.17 -4.49 20.57
N ASN A 2 4.61 -4.08 19.38
CA ASN A 2 4.45 -2.69 18.96
C ASN A 2 3.14 -2.55 18.18
N TYR A 3 2.01 -2.71 18.87
CA TYR A 3 0.66 -2.55 18.30
C TYR A 3 0.49 -1.18 17.62
N THR A 4 1.13 -0.15 18.17
CA THR A 4 1.21 1.19 17.56
C THR A 4 1.91 1.18 16.21
N TYR A 5 2.98 0.39 16.06
CA TYR A 5 3.68 0.25 14.79
C TYR A 5 2.85 -0.50 13.76
N LEU A 6 2.22 -1.61 14.16
CA LEU A 6 1.30 -2.36 13.28
C LEU A 6 0.12 -1.49 12.82
N HIS A 7 -0.45 -0.70 13.73
CA HIS A 7 -1.52 0.24 13.38
C HIS A 7 -1.05 1.27 12.33
N ARG A 8 0.14 1.85 12.50
CA ARG A 8 0.71 2.78 11.52
C ARG A 8 0.95 2.14 10.15
N LEU A 9 1.33 0.85 10.11
CA LEU A 9 1.47 0.13 8.85
C LEU A 9 0.12 -0.05 8.15
N TYR A 10 -0.94 -0.35 8.90
CA TYR A 10 -2.30 -0.42 8.38
C TYR A 10 -2.79 0.94 7.86
N GLU A 11 -2.56 2.03 8.60
CA GLU A 11 -2.86 3.39 8.14
C GLU A 11 -2.12 3.71 6.84
N LYS A 12 -0.82 3.41 6.78
CA LYS A 12 0.01 3.64 5.60
C LYS A 12 -0.43 2.80 4.40
N ARG A 13 -0.92 1.57 4.62
CA ARG A 13 -1.50 0.73 3.56
C ARG A 13 -2.74 1.39 2.99
N ALA A 14 -3.68 1.80 3.84
CA ALA A 14 -4.91 2.46 3.42
C ALA A 14 -4.65 3.77 2.65
N GLU A 15 -3.64 4.55 3.06
CA GLU A 15 -3.22 5.75 2.32
C GLU A 15 -2.69 5.45 0.91
N LEU A 16 -1.97 4.34 0.73
CA LEU A 16 -1.48 3.90 -0.58
C LEU A 16 -2.61 3.36 -1.47
N GLU A 17 -3.54 2.61 -0.89
CA GLU A 17 -4.74 2.10 -1.58
C GLU A 17 -5.62 3.26 -2.09
N ALA A 18 -5.85 4.28 -1.26
CA ALA A 18 -6.59 5.48 -1.66
C ALA A 18 -5.89 6.26 -2.79
N LYS A 19 -4.55 6.32 -2.78
CA LYS A 19 -3.78 6.96 -3.86
C LYS A 19 -3.90 6.20 -5.18
N LEU A 20 -3.88 4.87 -5.14
CA LEU A 20 -4.09 4.03 -6.31
C LEU A 20 -5.49 4.22 -6.88
N GLU A 21 -6.53 4.25 -6.02
CA GLU A 21 -7.90 4.47 -6.46
C GLU A 21 -8.07 5.83 -7.16
N LEU A 22 -7.45 6.88 -6.64
CA LEU A 22 -7.43 8.20 -7.27
C LEU A 22 -6.66 8.22 -8.60
N TYR A 23 -5.56 7.46 -8.70
CA TYR A 23 -4.77 7.34 -9.92
C TYR A 23 -5.56 6.59 -11.01
N ASP A 24 -6.18 5.45 -10.67
CA ASP A 24 -7.04 4.67 -11.57
C ASP A 24 -8.23 5.51 -12.06
N ALA A 25 -8.91 6.22 -11.15
CA ALA A 25 -10.03 7.09 -11.50
C ALA A 25 -9.61 8.25 -12.43
N ARG A 26 -8.37 8.75 -12.30
CA ARG A 26 -7.82 9.79 -13.17
C ARG A 26 -7.42 9.25 -14.54
N SER A 27 -6.90 8.03 -14.61
CA SER A 27 -6.56 7.34 -15.85
C SER A 27 -7.80 7.11 -16.74
N CYS A 28 -8.98 6.87 -16.13
CA CYS A 28 -10.23 6.69 -16.87
C CYS A 28 -10.71 7.88 -17.74
N PHE A 29 -10.13 9.07 -17.62
CA PHE A 29 -10.58 10.28 -18.33
C PHE A 29 -9.52 10.95 -19.22
N GLY A 30 -8.31 10.38 -19.34
CA GLY A 30 -7.17 11.01 -20.03
C GLY A 30 -6.70 10.25 -21.28
N ASP A 31 -6.86 10.86 -22.45
CA ASP A 31 -6.37 10.41 -23.76
C ASP A 31 -4.83 10.65 -23.90
N GLU A 32 -4.03 10.24 -22.91
CA GLU A 32 -2.57 10.09 -23.02
C GLU A 32 -2.10 9.41 -21.71
N GLU A 33 -2.05 8.07 -21.72
CA GLU A 33 -1.47 7.27 -20.64
C GLU A 33 0.04 7.56 -20.56
N ILE A 34 0.42 8.64 -19.87
CA ILE A 34 1.78 8.78 -19.38
C ILE A 34 1.88 7.84 -18.18
N ASP A 35 2.23 6.58 -18.44
CA ASP A 35 2.74 5.66 -17.42
C ASP A 35 4.07 6.23 -16.92
N ASP A 36 3.99 7.13 -15.95
CA ASP A 36 5.13 7.74 -15.28
C ASP A 36 5.78 6.79 -14.26
N GLY A 37 5.29 5.55 -14.17
CA GLY A 37 5.73 4.54 -13.22
C GLY A 37 5.16 4.71 -11.82
N THR A 38 4.25 5.68 -11.60
CA THR A 38 3.64 5.94 -10.29
C THR A 38 2.74 4.79 -9.84
N ASP A 39 1.96 4.18 -10.73
CA ASP A 39 1.17 2.97 -10.38
C ASP A 39 2.08 1.83 -9.88
N ARG A 40 3.16 1.55 -10.63
CA ARG A 40 4.11 0.51 -10.27
C ARG A 40 4.77 0.79 -8.93
N GLU A 41 5.25 2.02 -8.70
CA GLU A 41 5.85 2.40 -7.42
C GLU A 41 4.85 2.24 -6.27
N LEU A 42 3.61 2.69 -6.44
CA LEU A 42 2.57 2.55 -5.41
C LEU A 42 2.27 1.08 -5.10
N ARG A 43 2.16 0.22 -6.11
CA ARG A 43 1.94 -1.23 -5.94
C ARG A 43 3.12 -1.93 -5.28
N GLU A 44 4.35 -1.58 -5.64
CA GLU A 44 5.56 -2.13 -5.01
C GLU A 44 5.58 -1.78 -3.52
N ARG A 45 5.33 -0.51 -3.20
CA ARG A 45 5.30 -0.01 -1.81
C ARG A 45 4.16 -0.63 -0.99
N LEU A 46 3.00 -0.88 -1.62
CA LEU A 46 1.89 -1.60 -1.01
C LEU A 46 2.28 -3.05 -0.68
N SER A 47 2.99 -3.71 -1.59
CA SER A 47 3.48 -5.09 -1.42
C SER A 47 4.48 -5.18 -0.26
N GLU A 48 5.40 -4.23 -0.14
CA GLU A 48 6.34 -4.16 0.97
C GLU A 48 5.64 -3.99 2.32
N VAL A 49 4.72 -3.01 2.43
CA VAL A 49 3.95 -2.77 3.66
C VAL A 49 3.12 -4.00 4.04
N SER A 50 2.51 -4.67 3.05
CA SER A 50 1.71 -5.87 3.29
C SER A 50 2.56 -7.04 3.81
N LYS A 51 3.75 -7.26 3.25
CA LYS A 51 4.69 -8.28 3.75
C LYS A 51 5.17 -7.98 5.17
N GLU A 52 5.36 -6.71 5.50
CA GLU A 52 5.78 -6.29 6.82
C GLU A 52 4.68 -6.52 7.87
N ILE A 53 3.43 -6.16 7.54
CA ILE A 53 2.25 -6.49 8.36
C ILE A 53 2.16 -7.99 8.59
N ASP A 54 2.24 -8.78 7.52
CA ASP A 54 2.14 -10.24 7.56
C ASP A 54 3.25 -10.84 8.45
N THR A 55 4.48 -10.33 8.35
CA THR A 55 5.61 -10.75 9.21
C THR A 55 5.35 -10.40 10.68
N LEU A 56 4.83 -9.21 10.97
CA LEU A 56 4.53 -8.77 12.33
C LEU A 56 3.36 -9.55 12.94
N GLU A 57 2.36 -9.92 12.15
CA GLU A 57 1.22 -10.73 12.60
C GLU A 57 1.60 -12.20 12.80
N HIS A 58 2.40 -12.78 11.92
CA HIS A 58 2.89 -14.16 12.06
C HIS A 58 3.92 -14.32 13.17
N SER A 59 4.76 -13.30 13.43
CA SER A 59 5.65 -13.29 14.59
C SER A 59 4.88 -13.14 15.92
N ASN A 60 3.72 -12.50 15.88
CA ASN A 60 2.81 -12.38 17.01
C ASN A 60 2.07 -13.71 17.32
N ALA A 61 1.61 -14.43 16.30
CA ALA A 61 0.88 -15.69 16.46
C ALA A 61 1.70 -16.89 16.98
N ARG A 62 3.02 -16.74 17.20
CA ARG A 62 3.95 -17.82 17.60
C ARG A 62 4.27 -17.89 19.09
N TYR A 63 3.60 -17.11 19.95
CA TYR A 63 3.83 -17.10 21.40
C TYR A 63 2.56 -17.35 22.21
#